data_AF-A0A9P5SWS4-F1
#
_entry.id   AF-A0A9P5SWS4-F1
#
_cell.length_a   1.000
_cell.length_b   1.000
_cell.length_c   1.000
_cell.angle_alpha   90.00
_cell.angle_beta   90.00
_cell.angle_gamma   90.00
#
_symmetry.space_group_name_H-M   'P 1'
#
loop_
_entity.id
_entity.type
_entity.pdbx_description
1 polymer ?
#
loop_
_entity_poly.entity_id
_entity_poly.type
_entity_poly.pdbx_seq_one_letter_code
_entity_poly.pdbx_strand_id
1 'polypeptide(L)'
;MKNEKRNRYSTGMLKFVRQHTLIHKNVLRYVEADRHTAPDLFFEIQALLPPLHNPQSIDGSNWINFAGRMKDTNLNHVESIALHLKSEVDHEGWGSQQEKAYEIFRNQPFLPRCRVLKELKMDTLGPDMFQWAVQEKKQIDEARQRKRIASQHSSTRQHGYHDNDFVPLVPLRSVTIGTKEWLQLPVQEVNDIAFAFSDTLEGLSMEVRWYKDEDEYEHLAGAPQVVYGRDWDLPHLRNLMLSVSHFQLHFDMNGLGRCHALESVRLRDEIVLYNHREIRSWSPVSLPHLKELDLQGSPALHFNMDSLHHSPCVETLRLDMQSIDPEECCYYIPSAEELERDNSDNQVNTENEVSGMPDSNQGLESIGGRPQYTWDWHLPNLWRLELAAVFAFQFDFQWLQYLPNLGDIRLDMKSFQYYGPSVTHERRITLKDISRGQQLHQQDEDGSEETLSDQFISLPKLTKMYLDGQWNFEEKVVETICSFMAPNLEKGQFGMDTLARVGRVPEQEKYCGKKLVFFSHDKG
;
A
#
# COMPACT_ATOMS: atom_id res chain seq x y z
N MET A 1 4.69 43.49 24.55
CA MET A 1 3.35 43.91 25.06
C MET A 1 2.18 43.01 24.63
N LYS A 2 2.05 42.54 23.36
CA LYS A 2 0.95 41.64 22.96
C LYS A 2 0.99 40.27 23.69
N ASN A 3 2.18 39.66 23.83
CA ASN A 3 2.34 38.36 24.49
C ASN A 3 2.04 38.42 26.00
N GLU A 4 2.44 39.47 26.71
CA GLU A 4 2.15 39.61 28.14
C GLU A 4 0.65 39.77 28.42
N LYS A 5 -0.07 40.56 27.61
CA LYS A 5 -1.53 40.67 27.72
C LYS A 5 -2.19 39.31 27.50
N ARG A 6 -1.74 38.56 26.49
CA ARG A 6 -2.24 37.22 26.18
C ARG A 6 -1.98 36.21 27.30
N ASN A 7 -0.78 36.22 27.89
CA ASN A 7 -0.44 35.37 29.02
C ASN A 7 -1.31 35.71 30.25
N ARG A 8 -1.57 37.00 30.51
CA ARG A 8 -2.48 37.41 31.59
C ARG A 8 -3.92 36.93 31.36
N TYR A 9 -4.44 37.05 30.13
CA TYR A 9 -5.77 36.53 29.80
C TYR A 9 -5.86 35.02 29.98
N SER A 10 -4.89 34.27 29.46
CA SER A 10 -4.87 32.81 29.55
C SER A 10 -4.76 32.33 31.01
N THR A 11 -3.94 33.01 31.81
CA THR A 11 -3.84 32.74 33.26
C THR A 11 -5.13 33.08 34.00
N GLY A 12 -5.80 34.18 33.63
CA GLY A 12 -7.09 34.57 34.20
C GLY A 12 -8.18 33.55 33.87
N MET A 13 -8.21 33.06 32.62
CA MET A 13 -9.12 32.01 32.17
C MET A 13 -8.90 30.71 32.94
N LEU A 14 -7.65 30.23 33.09
CA LEU A 14 -7.36 29.05 33.88
C LEU A 14 -7.83 29.21 35.35
N LYS A 15 -7.58 30.37 35.97
CA LYS A 15 -8.07 30.65 37.34
C LYS A 15 -9.59 30.62 37.43
N PHE A 16 -10.28 31.24 36.46
CA PHE A 16 -11.74 31.19 36.36
C PHE A 16 -12.24 29.76 36.24
N VAL A 17 -11.69 28.97 35.31
CA VAL A 17 -12.09 27.57 35.10
C VAL A 17 -11.88 26.75 36.37
N ARG A 18 -10.72 26.85 37.02
CA ARG A 18 -10.42 26.15 38.29
C ARG A 18 -11.43 26.49 39.39
N GLN A 19 -11.72 27.78 39.59
CA GLN A 19 -12.67 28.22 40.62
C GLN A 19 -14.10 27.79 40.27
N HIS A 20 -14.49 27.92 39.00
CA HIS A 20 -15.81 27.56 38.54
C HIS A 20 -16.06 26.05 38.64
N THR A 21 -15.12 25.20 38.24
CA THR A 21 -15.27 23.74 38.34
C THR A 21 -15.25 23.24 39.80
N LEU A 22 -14.57 23.96 40.70
CA LEU A 22 -14.59 23.70 42.14
C LEU A 22 -15.96 23.99 42.76
N ILE A 23 -16.56 25.14 42.43
CA ILE A 23 -17.84 25.60 43.01
C ILE A 23 -19.03 24.92 42.32
N HIS A 24 -18.98 24.80 40.99
CA HIS A 24 -20.06 24.29 40.14
C HIS A 24 -19.63 23.02 39.41
N LYS A 25 -19.57 21.91 40.17
CA LYS A 25 -19.19 20.59 39.64
C LYS A 25 -20.07 20.22 38.43
N ASN A 26 -19.44 19.77 37.35
CA ASN A 26 -20.10 19.28 36.13
C ASN A 26 -20.94 20.30 35.32
N VAL A 27 -20.89 21.60 35.66
CA VAL A 27 -21.65 22.64 34.95
C VAL A 27 -20.92 23.16 33.71
N LEU A 28 -19.62 23.45 33.84
CA LEU A 28 -18.82 23.99 32.74
C LEU A 28 -18.38 22.86 31.80
N ARG A 29 -19.06 22.70 30.65
CA ARG A 29 -18.82 21.58 29.72
C ARG A 29 -17.82 21.87 28.61
N TYR A 30 -17.62 23.14 28.29
CA TYR A 30 -16.80 23.57 27.17
C TYR A 30 -16.13 24.90 27.49
N VAL A 31 -14.89 25.04 27.07
CA VAL A 31 -14.12 26.29 27.14
C VAL A 31 -13.41 26.45 25.82
N GLU A 32 -13.74 27.52 25.11
CA GLU A 32 -13.00 27.92 23.91
C GLU A 32 -11.75 28.68 24.35
N ALA A 33 -10.59 28.11 24.02
CA ALA A 33 -9.30 28.69 24.32
C ALA A 33 -8.41 28.55 23.10
N ASP A 34 -7.63 29.59 22.82
CA ASP A 34 -6.74 29.59 21.66
C ASP A 34 -5.57 28.62 21.86
N ARG A 35 -5.74 27.42 21.30
CA ARG A 35 -4.79 26.31 21.35
C ARG A 35 -3.39 26.66 20.83
N HIS A 36 -3.27 27.63 19.93
CA HIS A 36 -1.98 27.94 19.29
C HIS A 36 -1.04 28.69 20.21
N THR A 37 -1.56 29.31 21.28
CA THR A 37 -0.84 30.43 21.91
C THR A 37 -0.58 30.28 23.38
N ALA A 38 -1.27 29.33 24.00
CA ALA A 38 -0.89 28.78 25.28
C ALA A 38 -1.27 27.29 25.33
N PRO A 39 -0.56 26.43 24.58
CA PRO A 39 -0.89 25.01 24.48
C PRO A 39 -0.94 24.32 25.85
N ASP A 40 0.00 24.59 26.73
CA ASP A 40 0.02 23.99 28.07
C ASP A 40 -1.22 24.39 28.90
N LEU A 41 -1.61 25.67 28.85
CA LEU A 41 -2.80 26.16 29.56
C LEU A 41 -4.09 25.58 28.99
N PHE A 42 -4.15 25.39 27.66
CA PHE A 42 -5.28 24.73 27.01
C PHE A 42 -5.46 23.30 27.53
N PHE A 43 -4.38 22.52 27.60
CA PHE A 43 -4.41 21.16 28.15
C PHE A 43 -4.90 21.14 29.60
N GLU A 44 -4.35 22.01 30.45
CA GLU A 44 -4.79 22.14 31.84
C GLU A 44 -6.28 22.52 31.98
N ILE A 45 -6.76 23.45 31.15
CA ILE A 45 -8.17 23.86 31.15
C ILE A 45 -9.07 22.68 30.79
N GLN A 46 -8.72 21.94 29.73
CA GLN A 46 -9.50 20.76 29.30
C GLN A 46 -9.50 19.67 30.36
N ALA A 47 -8.38 19.42 31.03
CA ALA A 47 -8.28 18.45 32.12
C ALA A 47 -9.15 18.82 33.35
N LEU A 48 -9.52 20.09 33.51
CA LEU A 48 -10.43 20.53 34.57
C LEU A 48 -11.91 20.31 34.21
N LEU A 49 -12.24 20.16 32.93
CA LEU A 49 -13.62 19.95 32.50
C LEU A 49 -14.17 18.60 32.98
N PRO A 50 -15.49 18.42 32.99
CA PRO A 50 -16.13 17.16 33.35
C PRO A 50 -15.75 16.05 32.34
N PRO A 51 -15.68 14.78 32.80
CA PRO A 51 -15.45 13.65 31.89
C PRO A 51 -16.50 13.59 30.78
N LEU A 52 -16.10 13.03 29.64
CA LEU A 52 -17.03 12.84 28.53
C LEU A 52 -18.15 11.88 28.95
N HIS A 53 -19.40 12.27 28.71
CA HIS A 53 -20.56 11.47 29.07
C HIS A 53 -20.91 10.51 27.92
N ASN A 54 -20.64 9.21 28.10
CA ASN A 54 -20.89 8.15 27.13
C ASN A 54 -20.43 8.51 25.70
N PRO A 55 -19.14 8.88 25.51
CA PRO A 55 -18.62 9.19 24.20
C PRO A 55 -18.75 8.00 23.26
N GLN A 56 -19.23 8.25 22.04
CA GLN A 56 -19.22 7.26 20.95
C GLN A 56 -17.92 7.32 20.14
N SER A 57 -17.30 8.49 20.05
CA SER A 57 -16.01 8.70 19.39
C SER A 57 -15.01 9.43 20.31
N ILE A 58 -13.74 9.09 20.16
CA ILE A 58 -12.62 9.88 20.68
C ILE A 58 -11.81 10.36 19.48
N ASP A 59 -11.76 11.67 19.26
CA ASP A 59 -11.19 12.24 18.04
C ASP A 59 -10.51 13.61 18.29
N GLY A 60 -10.04 14.25 17.22
CA GLY A 60 -9.40 15.56 17.22
C GLY A 60 -10.15 16.67 17.98
N SER A 61 -11.47 16.53 18.18
CA SER A 61 -12.31 17.52 18.86
C SER A 61 -12.37 17.36 20.39
N ASN A 62 -12.18 16.15 20.90
CA ASN A 62 -12.44 15.83 22.32
C ASN A 62 -11.30 15.10 23.03
N TRP A 63 -10.25 14.69 22.31
CA TRP A 63 -9.17 13.87 22.86
C TRP A 63 -8.43 14.52 24.03
N ILE A 64 -8.31 15.85 24.06
CA ILE A 64 -7.61 16.57 25.14
C ILE A 64 -8.41 16.47 26.44
N ASN A 65 -9.74 16.66 26.37
CA ASN A 65 -10.62 16.46 27.53
C ASN A 65 -10.57 14.99 27.99
N PHE A 66 -10.64 14.06 27.04
CA PHE A 66 -10.49 12.63 27.34
C PHE A 66 -9.16 12.32 28.05
N ALA A 67 -8.02 12.79 27.54
CA ALA A 67 -6.71 12.56 28.11
C ALA A 67 -6.62 13.05 29.57
N GLY A 68 -7.17 14.24 29.85
CA GLY A 68 -7.21 14.80 31.20
C GLY A 68 -8.16 14.07 32.17
N ARG A 69 -9.17 13.36 31.64
CA ARG A 69 -10.23 12.66 32.41
C ARG A 69 -10.35 11.18 32.06
N MET A 70 -9.25 10.56 31.66
CA MET A 70 -9.27 9.20 31.10
C MET A 70 -9.86 8.18 32.08
N LYS A 71 -9.46 8.23 33.35
CA LYS A 71 -9.94 7.31 34.39
C LYS A 71 -11.43 7.50 34.72
N ASP A 72 -11.90 8.74 34.60
CA ASP A 72 -13.27 9.14 34.97
C ASP A 72 -14.27 8.95 33.80
N THR A 73 -13.78 8.87 32.56
CA THR A 73 -14.61 8.73 31.36
C THR A 73 -15.09 7.28 31.19
N ASN A 74 -16.39 7.07 30.98
CA ASN A 74 -16.95 5.76 30.66
C ASN A 74 -16.65 5.39 29.20
N LEU A 75 -15.84 4.35 28.96
CA LEU A 75 -15.40 3.93 27.64
C LEU A 75 -16.24 2.79 27.02
N ASN A 76 -17.27 2.32 27.72
CA ASN A 76 -18.13 1.23 27.26
C ASN A 76 -18.96 1.56 26.01
N HIS A 77 -18.99 2.83 25.60
CA HIS A 77 -19.75 3.31 24.43
C HIS A 77 -18.87 3.74 23.27
N VAL A 78 -17.54 3.71 23.42
CA VAL A 78 -16.61 4.21 22.40
C VAL A 78 -16.50 3.19 21.28
N GLU A 79 -17.03 3.53 20.12
CA GLU A 79 -17.01 2.71 18.90
C GLU A 79 -15.86 3.08 17.97
N SER A 80 -15.37 4.33 18.01
CA SER A 80 -14.31 4.81 17.13
C SER A 80 -13.30 5.69 17.87
N ILE A 81 -12.01 5.46 17.63
CA ILE A 81 -10.92 6.30 18.10
C ILE A 81 -10.14 6.78 16.88
N ALA A 82 -10.14 8.09 16.64
CA ALA A 82 -9.45 8.74 15.52
C ALA A 82 -8.50 9.83 16.04
N LEU A 83 -7.38 9.38 16.58
CA LEU A 83 -6.27 10.20 17.03
C LEU A 83 -5.25 10.35 15.89
N HIS A 84 -5.69 10.86 14.74
CA HIS A 84 -4.74 11.20 13.68
C HIS A 84 -4.09 12.52 13.99
N LEU A 85 -2.79 12.44 14.21
CA LEU A 85 -1.99 13.59 14.57
C LEU A 85 -1.34 14.23 13.35
N LYS A 86 -1.84 13.85 12.16
CA LYS A 86 -1.63 14.54 10.91
C LYS A 86 -2.48 15.80 10.88
N SER A 87 -1.94 16.88 11.40
CA SER A 87 -1.98 18.11 10.62
C SER A 87 -0.60 18.23 9.99
N GLU A 88 -0.49 17.98 8.69
CA GLU A 88 0.70 18.29 7.87
C GLU A 88 1.09 19.78 7.94
N VAL A 89 0.24 20.59 8.55
CA VAL A 89 0.61 21.94 8.96
C VAL A 89 1.38 21.83 10.28
N ASP A 90 2.71 21.97 10.18
CA ASP A 90 3.67 22.27 11.25
C ASP A 90 3.26 23.53 12.00
N HIS A 91 2.14 23.49 12.70
CA HIS A 91 1.82 24.49 13.69
C HIS A 91 2.75 24.22 14.87
N GLU A 92 3.81 25.03 14.97
CA GLU A 92 4.91 25.07 15.97
C GLU A 92 4.51 24.97 17.47
N GLY A 93 3.25 24.67 17.82
CA GLY A 93 2.78 24.44 19.19
C GLY A 93 2.00 23.15 19.42
N TRP A 94 1.73 22.32 18.39
CA TRP A 94 0.96 21.08 18.57
C TRP A 94 1.78 19.94 19.19
N GLY A 95 3.09 19.91 18.93
CA GLY A 95 3.96 18.81 19.37
C GLY A 95 3.94 18.58 20.89
N SER A 96 3.98 19.63 21.71
CA SER A 96 4.11 19.49 23.16
C SER A 96 2.85 18.97 23.87
N GLN A 97 1.64 19.35 23.42
CA GLN A 97 0.39 18.80 23.97
C GLN A 97 0.23 17.33 23.62
N GLN A 98 0.61 17.01 22.38
CA GLN A 98 0.51 15.70 21.81
C GLN A 98 1.43 14.73 22.54
N GLU A 99 2.70 15.11 22.73
CA GLU A 99 3.69 14.35 23.49
C GLU A 99 3.22 14.11 24.94
N LYS A 100 2.69 15.13 25.63
CA LYS A 100 2.12 14.97 26.98
C LYS A 100 0.97 13.95 27.01
N ALA A 101 0.11 13.93 26.01
CA ALA A 101 -0.95 12.94 25.97
C ALA A 101 -0.47 11.54 25.59
N TYR A 102 0.55 11.44 24.73
CA TYR A 102 1.24 10.17 24.50
C TYR A 102 1.80 9.60 25.78
N GLU A 103 2.46 10.42 26.60
CA GLU A 103 2.94 10.00 27.91
C GLU A 103 1.78 9.53 28.79
N ILE A 104 0.65 10.23 28.81
CA ILE A 104 -0.53 9.80 29.58
C ILE A 104 -1.05 8.46 29.06
N PHE A 105 -1.18 8.28 27.75
CA PHE A 105 -1.70 7.08 27.12
C PHE A 105 -0.77 5.88 27.32
N ARG A 106 0.54 6.08 27.21
CA ARG A 106 1.58 5.08 27.47
C ARG A 106 1.57 4.62 28.93
N ASN A 107 1.32 5.54 29.86
CA ASN A 107 1.29 5.24 31.30
C ASN A 107 -0.08 4.74 31.80
N GLN A 108 -1.15 4.91 31.02
CA GLN A 108 -2.52 4.56 31.43
C GLN A 108 -3.23 3.80 30.29
N PRO A 109 -3.16 2.46 30.28
CA PRO A 109 -3.81 1.66 29.24
C PRO A 109 -5.33 1.82 29.31
N PHE A 110 -5.93 2.29 28.22
CA PHE A 110 -7.37 2.55 28.15
C PHE A 110 -8.11 1.71 27.11
N LEU A 111 -7.42 1.22 26.07
CA LEU A 111 -7.99 0.35 25.04
C LEU A 111 -8.76 -0.88 25.60
N PRO A 112 -8.29 -1.57 26.66
CA PRO A 112 -9.05 -2.69 27.26
C PRO A 112 -10.42 -2.31 27.84
N ARG A 113 -10.72 -1.01 28.00
CA ARG A 113 -12.01 -0.50 28.50
C ARG A 113 -12.98 -0.17 27.36
N CYS A 114 -12.52 -0.11 26.11
CA CYS A 114 -13.32 0.22 24.94
C CYS A 114 -13.96 -1.06 24.36
N ARG A 115 -14.92 -1.65 25.07
CA ARG A 115 -15.47 -2.99 24.73
C ARG A 115 -16.31 -3.07 23.46
N VAL A 116 -16.72 -1.93 22.92
CA VAL A 116 -17.51 -1.83 21.68
C VAL A 116 -16.72 -1.18 20.53
N LEU A 117 -15.40 -1.04 20.67
CA LEU A 117 -14.54 -0.41 19.69
C LEU A 117 -14.55 -1.21 18.37
N LYS A 118 -14.85 -0.51 17.27
CA LYS A 118 -14.88 -1.04 15.90
C LYS A 118 -13.78 -0.45 15.04
N GLU A 119 -13.39 0.79 15.30
CA GLU A 119 -12.41 1.52 14.50
C GLU A 119 -11.34 2.16 15.39
N LEU A 120 -10.08 1.91 15.05
CA LEU A 120 -8.94 2.47 15.76
C LEU A 120 -7.97 3.09 14.77
N LYS A 121 -7.62 4.34 15.01
CA LYS A 121 -6.91 5.16 14.06
C LYS A 121 -6.00 6.12 14.83
N MET A 122 -4.73 5.76 15.05
CA MET A 122 -3.80 6.45 15.97
C MET A 122 -2.31 6.19 15.62
N ASP A 123 -1.35 6.93 16.17
CA ASP A 123 0.05 6.47 16.10
C ASP A 123 0.35 5.45 17.22
N THR A 124 1.42 4.67 17.07
CA THR A 124 1.83 3.68 18.06
C THR A 124 2.12 4.32 19.41
N LEU A 125 1.65 3.70 20.50
CA LEU A 125 2.00 4.08 21.87
C LEU A 125 3.29 3.41 22.36
N GLY A 126 3.86 2.53 21.55
CA GLY A 126 5.01 1.69 21.85
C GLY A 126 4.67 0.20 21.80
N PRO A 127 5.71 -0.64 22.00
CA PRO A 127 5.55 -2.08 22.04
C PRO A 127 4.56 -2.47 23.13
N ASP A 128 3.85 -3.57 22.89
CA ASP A 128 2.90 -4.20 23.82
C ASP A 128 1.51 -3.55 23.95
N MET A 129 1.18 -2.51 23.18
CA MET A 129 -0.13 -1.85 23.23
C MET A 129 -1.33 -2.82 23.09
N PHE A 130 -1.16 -3.93 22.36
CA PHE A 130 -2.18 -4.95 22.11
C PHE A 130 -1.94 -6.28 22.81
N GLN A 131 -0.91 -6.41 23.67
CA GLN A 131 -0.63 -7.67 24.36
C GLN A 131 -1.79 -8.14 25.25
N TRP A 132 -2.54 -7.21 25.82
CA TRP A 132 -3.77 -7.55 26.56
C TRP A 132 -4.79 -8.27 25.68
N ALA A 133 -4.95 -7.85 24.42
CA ALA A 133 -5.91 -8.43 23.47
C ALA A 133 -5.43 -9.81 23.00
N VAL A 134 -4.12 -9.95 22.76
CA VAL A 134 -3.49 -11.25 22.48
C VAL A 134 -3.73 -12.23 23.63
N GLN A 135 -3.57 -11.80 24.88
CA GLN A 135 -3.82 -12.63 26.05
C GLN A 135 -5.30 -13.02 26.18
N GLU A 136 -6.24 -12.08 26.00
CA GLU A 136 -7.68 -12.38 26.01
C GLU A 136 -8.05 -13.40 24.92
N LYS A 137 -7.52 -13.24 23.70
CA LYS A 137 -7.74 -14.17 22.57
C LYS A 137 -7.22 -15.57 22.89
N LYS A 138 -5.98 -15.69 23.39
CA LYS A 138 -5.40 -16.98 23.80
C LYS A 138 -6.25 -17.69 24.85
N GLN A 139 -6.72 -16.98 25.87
CA GLN A 139 -7.59 -17.55 26.91
C GLN A 139 -8.91 -18.09 26.33
N ILE A 140 -9.51 -17.37 25.38
CA ILE A 140 -10.73 -17.79 24.70
C ILE A 140 -10.49 -19.03 23.82
N ASP A 141 -9.40 -19.05 23.06
CA ASP A 141 -9.08 -20.17 22.18
C ASP A 141 -8.73 -21.45 22.97
N GLU A 142 -7.97 -21.32 24.07
CA GLU A 142 -7.72 -22.43 25.00
C GLU A 142 -9.01 -22.98 25.61
N ALA A 143 -9.92 -22.09 26.05
CA ALA A 143 -11.21 -22.51 26.58
C ALA A 143 -12.06 -23.23 25.54
N ARG A 144 -12.08 -22.75 24.29
CA ARG A 144 -12.74 -23.41 23.15
C ARG A 144 -12.12 -24.78 22.87
N GLN A 145 -10.80 -24.91 22.89
CA GLN A 145 -10.12 -26.18 22.68
C GLN A 145 -10.44 -27.20 23.79
N ARG A 146 -10.41 -26.79 25.06
CA ARG A 146 -10.78 -27.66 26.19
C ARG A 146 -12.23 -28.14 26.08
N LYS A 147 -13.16 -27.26 25.68
CA LYS A 147 -14.57 -27.63 25.41
C LYS A 147 -14.68 -28.68 24.29
N ARG A 148 -13.90 -28.55 23.20
CA ARG A 148 -13.87 -29.54 22.10
C ARG A 148 -13.33 -30.90 22.53
N ILE A 149 -12.29 -30.94 23.37
CA ILE A 149 -11.74 -32.21 23.89
C ILE A 149 -12.74 -32.86 24.87
N ALA A 150 -13.34 -32.06 25.76
CA ALA A 150 -14.34 -32.56 26.71
C ALA A 150 -15.58 -33.14 26.02
N SER A 151 -16.03 -32.52 24.90
CA SER A 151 -17.17 -33.02 24.13
C SER A 151 -16.86 -34.31 23.35
N GLN A 152 -15.61 -34.55 22.96
CA GLN A 152 -15.18 -35.81 22.32
C GLN A 152 -15.15 -36.98 23.31
N HIS A 153 -14.81 -36.74 24.58
CA HIS A 153 -14.70 -37.80 25.59
C HIS A 153 -15.99 -38.03 26.40
N SER A 154 -16.93 -37.09 26.41
CA SER A 154 -18.13 -37.15 27.25
C SER A 154 -19.38 -37.46 26.42
N SER A 155 -19.56 -38.73 26.05
CA SER A 155 -20.83 -39.21 25.46
C SER A 155 -22.00 -39.22 26.47
N THR A 156 -21.77 -38.84 27.73
CA THR A 156 -22.73 -39.04 28.81
C THR A 156 -22.81 -37.81 29.72
N ARG A 157 -23.98 -37.15 29.69
CA ARG A 157 -24.47 -36.05 30.53
C ARG A 157 -24.05 -34.62 30.16
N GLN A 158 -24.94 -33.99 29.40
CA GLN A 158 -25.10 -32.54 29.30
C GLN A 158 -25.43 -31.96 30.69
N HIS A 159 -24.44 -31.45 31.41
CA HIS A 159 -24.67 -30.51 32.52
C HIS A 159 -24.18 -29.14 32.06
N GLY A 160 -25.12 -28.18 32.10
CA GLY A 160 -25.02 -26.87 31.44
C GLY A 160 -23.88 -26.01 31.97
N TYR A 161 -22.71 -26.13 31.36
CA TYR A 161 -21.71 -25.06 31.39
C TYR A 161 -22.31 -23.87 30.65
N HIS A 162 -22.76 -22.87 31.41
CA HIS A 162 -23.23 -21.62 30.85
C HIS A 162 -22.08 -20.95 30.10
N ASP A 163 -22.29 -20.69 28.82
CA ASP A 163 -21.30 -20.10 27.90
C ASP A 163 -21.03 -18.60 28.19
N ASN A 164 -21.63 -18.05 29.25
CA ASN A 164 -21.77 -16.61 29.49
C ASN A 164 -20.62 -15.98 30.30
N ASP A 165 -19.65 -16.77 30.79
CA ASP A 165 -18.59 -16.22 31.65
C ASP A 165 -17.43 -15.57 30.87
N PHE A 166 -17.42 -15.66 29.53
CA PHE A 166 -16.37 -15.05 28.72
C PHE A 166 -16.75 -13.61 28.35
N VAL A 167 -15.88 -12.67 28.71
CA VAL A 167 -15.92 -11.31 28.20
C VAL A 167 -15.70 -11.40 26.68
N PRO A 168 -16.61 -10.90 25.84
CA PRO A 168 -16.42 -10.93 24.40
C PRO A 168 -15.19 -10.10 24.02
N LEU A 169 -14.43 -10.59 23.03
CA LEU A 169 -13.35 -9.81 22.42
C LEU A 169 -13.91 -8.52 21.85
N VAL A 170 -13.08 -7.48 21.89
CA VAL A 170 -13.40 -6.20 21.27
C VAL A 170 -13.62 -6.43 19.77
N PRO A 171 -14.76 -6.00 19.20
CA PRO A 171 -15.14 -6.30 17.82
C PRO A 171 -14.45 -5.34 16.84
N LEU A 172 -13.13 -5.25 16.91
CA LEU A 172 -12.33 -4.31 16.14
C LEU A 172 -12.31 -4.75 14.67
N ARG A 173 -12.79 -3.86 13.79
CA ARG A 173 -12.93 -4.10 12.34
C ARG A 173 -11.90 -3.38 11.52
N SER A 174 -11.52 -2.17 11.91
CA SER A 174 -10.57 -1.36 11.14
C SER A 174 -9.50 -0.78 12.05
N VAL A 175 -8.24 -0.97 11.68
CA VAL A 175 -7.08 -0.45 12.40
C VAL A 175 -6.18 0.32 11.46
N THR A 176 -5.81 1.53 11.85
CA THR A 176 -4.79 2.35 11.21
C THR A 176 -3.75 2.77 12.25
N ILE A 177 -2.51 2.33 12.07
CA ILE A 177 -1.38 2.69 12.93
C ILE A 177 -0.38 3.54 12.16
N GLY A 178 -0.07 4.72 12.70
CA GLY A 178 1.09 5.51 12.30
C GLY A 178 2.28 5.25 13.23
N THR A 179 3.50 5.51 12.76
CA THR A 179 4.63 5.78 13.67
C THR A 179 5.55 6.82 13.04
N LYS A 180 6.21 7.62 13.91
CA LYS A 180 7.29 8.53 13.54
C LYS A 180 8.65 8.05 14.07
N GLU A 181 8.65 7.09 14.99
CA GLU A 181 9.85 6.60 15.65
C GLU A 181 10.44 5.47 14.81
N TRP A 182 11.48 5.77 14.00
CA TRP A 182 12.14 4.78 13.14
C TRP A 182 12.80 3.63 13.92
N LEU A 183 13.19 3.89 15.18
CA LEU A 183 13.80 2.89 16.06
C LEU A 183 12.81 1.82 16.54
N GLN A 184 11.50 2.08 16.46
CA GLN A 184 10.45 1.22 16.96
C GLN A 184 9.45 0.95 15.85
N LEU A 185 9.85 0.08 14.93
CA LEU A 185 8.95 -0.45 13.94
C LEU A 185 7.84 -1.26 14.63
N PRO A 186 6.56 -0.98 14.36
CA PRO A 186 5.45 -1.61 15.06
C PRO A 186 5.14 -3.01 14.51
N VAL A 187 6.18 -3.78 14.14
CA VAL A 187 6.02 -5.12 13.53
C VAL A 187 5.29 -6.05 14.49
N GLN A 188 5.69 -6.05 15.78
CA GLN A 188 5.05 -6.88 16.79
C GLN A 188 3.60 -6.44 17.02
N GLU A 189 3.33 -5.14 17.05
CA GLU A 189 2.01 -4.57 17.29
C GLU A 189 1.04 -4.90 16.14
N VAL A 190 1.50 -4.81 14.89
CA VAL A 190 0.70 -5.21 13.72
C VAL A 190 0.39 -6.70 13.77
N ASN A 191 1.35 -7.55 14.14
CA ASN A 191 1.13 -8.98 14.31
C ASN A 191 0.20 -9.30 15.50
N ASP A 192 0.32 -8.56 16.60
CA ASP A 192 -0.55 -8.68 17.77
C ASP A 192 -2.00 -8.33 17.40
N ILE A 193 -2.21 -7.30 16.59
CA ILE A 193 -3.53 -6.92 16.07
C ILE A 193 -4.10 -8.01 15.19
N ALA A 194 -3.31 -8.47 14.21
CA ALA A 194 -3.73 -9.54 13.31
C ALA A 194 -4.14 -10.78 14.10
N PHE A 195 -3.34 -11.18 15.09
CA PHE A 195 -3.67 -12.33 15.94
C PHE A 195 -4.93 -12.09 16.79
N ALA A 196 -4.94 -11.00 17.57
CA ALA A 196 -5.97 -10.75 18.58
C ALA A 196 -7.36 -10.52 17.98
N PHE A 197 -7.43 -9.90 16.79
CA PHE A 197 -8.67 -9.51 16.12
C PHE A 197 -8.92 -10.28 14.82
N SER A 198 -8.26 -11.44 14.65
CA SER A 198 -8.40 -12.32 13.48
C SER A 198 -9.84 -12.61 13.07
N ASP A 199 -10.73 -12.80 14.06
CA ASP A 199 -12.14 -13.12 13.85
C ASP A 199 -13.00 -11.91 13.40
N THR A 200 -12.50 -10.66 13.48
CA THR A 200 -13.31 -9.44 13.24
C THR A 200 -12.66 -8.40 12.33
N LEU A 201 -11.35 -8.49 12.09
CA LEU A 201 -10.60 -7.48 11.35
C LEU A 201 -10.94 -7.51 9.86
N GLU A 202 -11.47 -6.39 9.35
CA GLU A 202 -11.83 -6.13 7.96
C GLU A 202 -10.84 -5.21 7.26
N GLY A 203 -10.13 -4.35 8.00
CA GLY A 203 -9.14 -3.42 7.47
C GLY A 203 -7.92 -3.26 8.38
N LEU A 204 -6.73 -3.38 7.80
CA LEU A 204 -5.46 -3.18 8.50
C LEU A 204 -4.57 -2.24 7.70
N SER A 205 -4.23 -1.11 8.31
CA SER A 205 -3.39 -0.07 7.72
C SER A 205 -2.25 0.26 8.66
N MET A 206 -1.03 0.28 8.15
CA MET A 206 0.17 0.73 8.86
C MET A 206 0.99 1.66 7.99
N GLU A 207 1.43 2.76 8.56
CA GLU A 207 2.29 3.74 7.89
C GLU A 207 3.43 4.17 8.82
N VAL A 208 4.64 3.74 8.48
CA VAL A 208 5.88 4.17 9.14
C VAL A 208 6.41 5.34 8.33
N ARG A 209 6.29 6.54 8.87
CA ARG A 209 6.81 7.76 8.23
C ARG A 209 8.10 8.17 8.89
N TRP A 210 9.04 8.60 8.06
CA TRP A 210 10.24 9.26 8.55
C TRP A 210 10.26 10.71 8.12
N TYR A 211 10.61 11.57 9.08
CA TYR A 211 10.96 12.95 8.81
C TYR A 211 12.44 13.03 9.14
N LYS A 212 13.31 12.91 8.14
CA LYS A 212 14.71 13.28 8.32
C LYS A 212 15.01 14.57 7.59
N ASP A 213 15.96 15.29 8.18
CA ASP A 213 16.73 16.33 7.52
C ASP A 213 17.40 15.72 6.29
N GLU A 214 17.38 16.46 5.18
CA GLU A 214 17.69 16.03 3.81
C GLU A 214 19.12 15.47 3.60
N ASP A 215 19.97 15.47 4.62
CA ASP A 215 21.40 15.18 4.51
C ASP A 215 21.79 13.70 4.74
N GLU A 216 20.87 12.81 5.15
CA GLU A 216 21.22 11.40 5.49
C GLU A 216 20.77 10.35 4.45
N TYR A 217 20.45 10.75 3.21
CA TYR A 217 19.98 9.83 2.16
C TYR A 217 21.02 8.84 1.62
N GLU A 218 22.31 9.01 1.93
CA GLU A 218 23.35 8.42 1.09
C GLU A 218 23.48 6.88 1.10
N HIS A 219 22.90 6.13 2.05
CA HIS A 219 23.21 4.68 2.15
C HIS A 219 22.04 3.76 2.56
N LEU A 220 21.06 3.53 1.67
CA LEU A 220 20.03 2.47 1.85
C LEU A 220 20.39 1.10 1.25
N ALA A 221 21.59 0.93 0.69
CA ALA A 221 22.08 -0.40 0.33
C ALA A 221 22.26 -1.23 1.63
N GLY A 222 21.32 -2.13 1.90
CA GLY A 222 21.26 -2.90 3.15
C GLY A 222 20.21 -2.41 4.16
N ALA A 223 19.16 -1.71 3.70
CA ALA A 223 18.01 -1.37 4.54
C ALA A 223 17.48 -2.62 5.27
N PRO A 224 17.23 -2.53 6.59
CA PRO A 224 16.77 -3.69 7.36
C PRO A 224 15.43 -4.20 6.85
N GLN A 225 15.30 -5.53 6.81
CA GLN A 225 14.08 -6.19 6.39
C GLN A 225 13.07 -6.27 7.54
N VAL A 226 11.83 -5.91 7.24
CA VAL A 226 10.68 -6.11 8.13
C VAL A 226 9.77 -7.15 7.54
N VAL A 227 9.39 -8.14 8.34
CA VAL A 227 8.56 -9.26 7.89
C VAL A 227 7.18 -9.19 8.54
N TYR A 228 6.14 -9.02 7.72
CA TYR A 228 4.72 -9.09 8.12
C TYR A 228 4.08 -10.38 7.59
N GLY A 229 2.87 -10.70 8.04
CA GLY A 229 2.08 -11.81 7.48
C GLY A 229 2.31 -13.17 8.13
N ARG A 230 3.33 -13.34 8.96
CA ARG A 230 3.63 -14.64 9.60
C ARG A 230 2.46 -15.08 10.47
N ASP A 231 1.98 -16.30 10.21
CA ASP A 231 0.86 -16.91 10.95
C ASP A 231 -0.45 -16.12 10.90
N TRP A 232 -0.61 -15.18 9.95
CA TRP A 232 -1.87 -14.46 9.78
C TRP A 232 -2.95 -15.39 9.25
N ASP A 233 -4.07 -15.44 9.97
CA ASP A 233 -5.32 -16.09 9.57
C ASP A 233 -6.44 -15.05 9.74
N LEU A 234 -6.68 -14.26 8.68
CA LEU A 234 -7.57 -13.12 8.69
C LEU A 234 -8.68 -13.31 7.66
N PRO A 235 -9.64 -14.22 7.91
CA PRO A 235 -10.64 -14.61 6.91
C PRO A 235 -11.60 -13.47 6.52
N HIS A 236 -11.67 -12.40 7.31
CA HIS A 236 -12.53 -11.24 7.07
C HIS A 236 -11.78 -10.01 6.53
N LEU A 237 -10.45 -10.07 6.40
CA LEU A 237 -9.65 -8.93 5.96
C LEU A 237 -9.93 -8.63 4.49
N ARG A 238 -10.42 -7.42 4.22
CA ARG A 238 -10.73 -6.91 2.89
C ARG A 238 -9.71 -5.90 2.40
N ASN A 239 -9.13 -5.12 3.32
CA ASN A 239 -8.22 -4.04 2.98
C ASN A 239 -6.92 -4.18 3.78
N LEU A 240 -5.80 -4.29 3.06
CA LEU A 240 -4.46 -4.31 3.64
C LEU A 240 -3.64 -3.16 3.06
N MET A 241 -3.14 -2.28 3.92
CA MET A 241 -2.19 -1.24 3.54
C MET A 241 -0.98 -1.27 4.47
N LEU A 242 0.20 -1.56 3.95
CA LEU A 242 1.45 -1.46 4.70
C LEU A 242 2.40 -0.56 3.92
N SER A 243 2.86 0.50 4.57
CA SER A 243 3.82 1.45 4.00
C SER A 243 4.95 1.67 5.00
N VAL A 244 6.19 1.42 4.56
CA VAL A 244 7.39 1.59 5.37
C VAL A 244 8.44 2.44 4.66
N SER A 245 8.77 3.59 5.24
CA SER A 245 9.89 4.42 4.77
C SER A 245 11.24 3.83 5.24
N HIS A 246 12.24 3.75 4.36
CA HIS A 246 13.62 3.29 4.66
C HIS A 246 13.84 1.84 5.11
N PHE A 247 12.81 0.98 5.08
CA PHE A 247 12.93 -0.45 5.36
C PHE A 247 12.56 -1.25 4.14
N GLN A 248 13.10 -2.45 4.00
CA GLN A 248 12.63 -3.40 2.99
C GLN A 248 11.38 -4.10 3.52
N LEU A 249 10.23 -3.90 2.87
CA LEU A 249 9.00 -4.59 3.23
C LEU A 249 9.03 -6.00 2.65
N HIS A 250 9.08 -6.98 3.54
CA HIS A 250 8.88 -8.37 3.21
C HIS A 250 7.54 -8.85 3.78
N PHE A 251 6.77 -9.57 2.98
CA PHE A 251 5.49 -10.11 3.39
C PHE A 251 5.50 -11.62 3.21
N ASP A 252 5.10 -12.35 4.26
CA ASP A 252 4.90 -13.80 4.17
C ASP A 252 3.61 -14.09 3.38
N MET A 253 3.80 -14.52 2.13
CA MET A 253 2.71 -14.82 1.21
C MET A 253 1.80 -15.97 1.67
N ASN A 254 2.28 -16.87 2.55
CA ASN A 254 1.41 -17.87 3.15
C ASN A 254 0.33 -17.23 4.04
N GLY A 255 0.67 -16.12 4.70
CA GLY A 255 -0.28 -15.30 5.43
C GLY A 255 -1.32 -14.66 4.52
N LEU A 256 -0.88 -14.09 3.39
CA LEU A 256 -1.78 -13.46 2.42
C LEU A 256 -2.75 -14.49 1.82
N GLY A 257 -2.27 -15.71 1.57
CA GLY A 257 -3.08 -16.81 1.05
C GLY A 257 -4.18 -17.30 1.99
N ARG A 258 -4.13 -16.97 3.30
CA ARG A 258 -5.21 -17.24 4.25
C ARG A 258 -6.21 -16.08 4.37
N CYS A 259 -5.96 -14.96 3.70
CA CYS A 259 -6.82 -13.78 3.71
C CYS A 259 -7.73 -13.76 2.47
N HIS A 260 -8.58 -14.79 2.32
CA HIS A 260 -9.36 -15.00 1.09
C HIS A 260 -10.37 -13.89 0.74
N ALA A 261 -10.75 -13.05 1.72
CA ALA A 261 -11.69 -11.93 1.52
C ALA A 261 -11.02 -10.64 1.03
N LEU A 262 -9.71 -10.63 0.76
CA LEU A 262 -8.99 -9.44 0.34
C LEU A 262 -9.54 -8.87 -0.98
N GLU A 263 -9.90 -7.58 -0.93
CA GLU A 263 -10.36 -6.78 -2.06
C GLU A 263 -9.31 -5.75 -2.48
N SER A 264 -8.53 -5.20 -1.53
CA SER A 264 -7.50 -4.19 -1.79
C SER A 264 -6.21 -4.51 -1.02
N VAL A 265 -5.09 -4.57 -1.73
CA VAL A 265 -3.75 -4.78 -1.18
C VAL A 265 -2.83 -3.66 -1.65
N ARG A 266 -2.29 -2.91 -0.70
CA ARG A 266 -1.29 -1.86 -0.93
C ARG A 266 -0.04 -2.11 -0.08
N LEU A 267 1.07 -2.49 -0.71
CA LEU A 267 2.33 -2.78 -0.02
C LEU A 267 3.42 -1.90 -0.60
N ARG A 268 3.98 -1.02 0.22
CA ARG A 268 4.90 0.01 -0.25
C ARG A 268 6.12 0.11 0.66
N ASP A 269 7.28 0.19 0.04
CA ASP A 269 8.47 0.72 0.68
C ASP A 269 9.17 1.75 -0.21
N GLU A 270 10.14 2.44 0.38
CA GLU A 270 10.91 3.50 -0.27
C GLU A 270 12.26 2.99 -0.80
N ILE A 271 12.31 1.73 -1.24
CA ILE A 271 13.52 1.19 -1.86
C ILE A 271 13.66 1.77 -3.27
N VAL A 272 14.72 2.55 -3.41
CA VAL A 272 15.09 3.24 -4.65
C VAL A 272 16.12 2.45 -5.45
N LEU A 273 17.17 1.97 -4.77
CA LEU A 273 18.26 1.17 -5.34
C LEU A 273 18.14 -0.26 -4.85
N TYR A 274 18.33 -1.22 -5.75
CA TYR A 274 18.25 -2.64 -5.40
C TYR A 274 19.28 -3.44 -6.19
N ASN A 275 19.77 -4.51 -5.58
CA ASN A 275 20.59 -5.49 -6.28
C ASN A 275 19.66 -6.50 -6.96
N HIS A 276 19.67 -6.50 -8.29
CA HIS A 276 18.84 -7.38 -9.09
C HIS A 276 18.97 -8.87 -8.69
N ARG A 277 20.16 -9.29 -8.23
CA ARG A 277 20.46 -10.69 -7.84
C ARG A 277 19.88 -11.12 -6.50
N GLU A 278 19.47 -10.17 -5.65
CA GLU A 278 18.91 -10.44 -4.32
C GLU A 278 17.39 -10.61 -4.36
N ILE A 279 16.77 -10.27 -5.50
CA ILE A 279 15.33 -10.39 -5.69
C ILE A 279 14.96 -11.87 -5.80
N ARG A 280 14.16 -12.34 -4.86
CA ARG A 280 13.54 -13.67 -4.88
C ARG A 280 12.04 -13.54 -5.06
N SER A 281 11.46 -14.26 -6.01
CA SER A 281 10.02 -14.33 -6.15
C SER A 281 9.38 -14.87 -4.87
N TRP A 282 8.27 -14.28 -4.47
CA TRP A 282 7.39 -14.89 -3.50
C TRP A 282 6.71 -16.14 -4.07
N SER A 283 6.09 -16.95 -3.20
CA SER A 283 5.20 -18.00 -3.66
C SER A 283 3.94 -17.38 -4.31
N PRO A 284 3.40 -17.98 -5.38
CA PRO A 284 2.11 -17.57 -5.92
C PRO A 284 1.01 -17.67 -4.87
N VAL A 285 0.08 -16.72 -4.87
CA VAL A 285 -1.06 -16.69 -3.95
C VAL A 285 -2.38 -16.55 -4.71
N SER A 286 -3.41 -17.27 -4.25
CA SER A 286 -4.76 -17.15 -4.77
C SER A 286 -5.55 -16.07 -4.03
N LEU A 287 -5.90 -14.99 -4.74
CA LEU A 287 -6.67 -13.87 -4.21
C LEU A 287 -7.92 -13.61 -5.09
N PRO A 288 -8.94 -14.48 -5.01
CA PRO A 288 -10.04 -14.52 -5.98
C PRO A 288 -10.94 -13.27 -5.97
N HIS A 289 -10.91 -12.48 -4.89
CA HIS A 289 -11.72 -11.28 -4.71
C HIS A 289 -10.93 -9.98 -4.86
N LEU A 290 -9.63 -10.07 -5.19
CA LEU A 290 -8.76 -8.91 -5.31
C LEU A 290 -9.23 -8.00 -6.45
N LYS A 291 -9.49 -6.73 -6.14
CA LYS A 291 -9.86 -5.67 -7.08
C LYS A 291 -8.73 -4.67 -7.29
N GLU A 292 -7.99 -4.37 -6.24
CA GLU A 292 -6.90 -3.40 -6.29
C GLU A 292 -5.60 -4.03 -5.77
N LEU A 293 -4.55 -3.98 -6.58
CA LEU A 293 -3.20 -4.37 -6.22
C LEU A 293 -2.25 -3.21 -6.50
N ASP A 294 -1.64 -2.67 -5.45
CA ASP A 294 -0.71 -1.55 -5.49
C ASP A 294 0.57 -1.93 -4.75
N LEU A 295 1.61 -2.22 -5.52
CA LEU A 295 2.90 -2.63 -4.98
C LEU A 295 3.95 -1.60 -5.38
N GLN A 296 4.75 -1.16 -4.41
CA GLN A 296 5.83 -0.22 -4.63
C GLN A 296 7.12 -0.69 -3.94
N GLY A 297 8.23 -0.65 -4.66
CA GLY A 297 9.56 -0.97 -4.12
C GLY A 297 9.79 -2.48 -3.98
N SER A 298 10.33 -2.95 -2.85
CA SER A 298 10.62 -4.40 -2.68
C SER A 298 9.37 -5.28 -2.87
N PRO A 299 8.18 -4.92 -2.35
CA PRO A 299 6.96 -5.67 -2.63
C PRO A 299 6.67 -5.89 -4.12
N ALA A 300 6.89 -4.88 -4.96
CA ALA A 300 6.68 -5.00 -6.40
C ALA A 300 7.72 -5.91 -7.04
N LEU A 301 8.99 -5.80 -6.61
CA LEU A 301 10.10 -6.60 -7.12
C LEU A 301 9.97 -8.08 -6.74
N HIS A 302 9.48 -8.40 -5.54
CA HIS A 302 9.35 -9.78 -5.07
C HIS A 302 8.03 -10.44 -5.48
N PHE A 303 7.05 -9.66 -5.96
CA PHE A 303 5.73 -10.20 -6.29
C PHE A 303 5.80 -11.25 -7.40
N ASN A 304 5.14 -12.38 -7.16
CA ASN A 304 5.03 -13.44 -8.15
C ASN A 304 3.76 -13.23 -9.00
N MET A 305 3.99 -12.96 -10.28
CA MET A 305 2.94 -12.65 -11.26
C MET A 305 1.94 -13.80 -11.46
N ASP A 306 2.30 -15.05 -11.15
CA ASP A 306 1.37 -16.19 -11.22
C ASP A 306 0.17 -16.03 -10.26
N SER A 307 0.29 -15.17 -9.25
CA SER A 307 -0.82 -14.81 -8.36
C SER A 307 -1.97 -14.11 -9.12
N LEU A 308 -1.67 -13.44 -10.25
CA LEU A 308 -2.67 -12.76 -11.08
C LEU A 308 -3.58 -13.74 -11.84
N HIS A 309 -3.11 -14.94 -12.19
CA HIS A 309 -3.95 -16.00 -12.77
C HIS A 309 -5.11 -16.41 -11.84
N HIS A 310 -4.92 -16.19 -10.55
CA HIS A 310 -5.89 -16.52 -9.50
C HIS A 310 -6.69 -15.31 -9.01
N SER A 311 -6.56 -14.16 -9.69
CA SER A 311 -7.14 -12.88 -9.27
C SER A 311 -7.95 -12.21 -10.40
N PRO A 312 -8.98 -12.87 -10.98
CA PRO A 312 -9.68 -12.38 -12.17
C PRO A 312 -10.52 -11.11 -11.93
N CYS A 313 -10.73 -10.73 -10.66
CA CYS A 313 -11.49 -9.55 -10.28
C CYS A 313 -10.66 -8.25 -10.28
N VAL A 314 -9.36 -8.31 -10.59
CA VAL A 314 -8.49 -7.14 -10.52
C VAL A 314 -8.94 -6.08 -11.52
N GLU A 315 -9.22 -4.90 -10.99
CA GLU A 315 -9.68 -3.69 -11.67
C GLU A 315 -8.55 -2.67 -11.82
N THR A 316 -7.68 -2.57 -10.81
CA THR A 316 -6.51 -1.67 -10.79
C THR A 316 -5.26 -2.45 -10.41
N LEU A 317 -4.25 -2.38 -11.27
CA LEU A 317 -2.92 -2.92 -11.02
C LEU A 317 -1.88 -1.80 -11.10
N ARG A 318 -1.14 -1.61 -10.01
CA ARG A 318 0.00 -0.71 -9.94
C ARG A 318 1.25 -1.45 -9.46
N LEU A 319 2.30 -1.40 -10.27
CA LEU A 319 3.64 -1.90 -9.92
C LEU A 319 4.64 -0.77 -10.13
N ASP A 320 5.23 -0.31 -9.04
CA ASP A 320 5.99 0.93 -9.01
C ASP A 320 7.29 0.79 -8.21
N MET A 321 8.20 1.73 -8.40
CA MET A 321 9.41 1.88 -7.60
C MET A 321 9.40 3.26 -6.94
N GLN A 322 10.11 3.43 -5.83
CA GLN A 322 10.28 4.77 -5.29
C GLN A 322 11.18 5.59 -6.23
N SER A 323 10.74 6.80 -6.57
CA SER A 323 11.55 7.72 -7.36
C SER A 323 12.80 8.14 -6.58
N ILE A 324 13.96 8.17 -7.25
CA ILE A 324 15.22 8.72 -6.74
C ILE A 324 15.06 10.22 -6.47
N ASP A 325 14.42 10.91 -7.42
CA ASP A 325 14.15 12.34 -7.36
C ASP A 325 12.63 12.54 -7.47
N PRO A 326 11.95 12.94 -6.38
CA PRO A 326 10.51 13.19 -6.41
C PRO A 326 10.09 14.28 -7.40
N GLU A 327 10.98 15.24 -7.72
CA GLU A 327 10.70 16.33 -8.66
C GLU A 327 10.79 15.87 -10.11
N GLU A 328 11.82 15.09 -10.44
CA GLU A 328 12.04 14.57 -11.80
C GLU A 328 11.32 13.24 -12.09
N CYS A 329 10.84 12.54 -11.05
CA CYS A 329 10.19 11.22 -11.15
C CYS A 329 11.08 10.17 -11.86
N CYS A 330 12.36 10.11 -11.51
CA CYS A 330 13.30 9.17 -12.12
C CYS A 330 13.54 7.92 -11.25
N TYR A 331 13.56 6.75 -11.89
CA TYR A 331 13.74 5.45 -11.24
C TYR A 331 15.10 4.82 -11.56
N TYR A 332 15.52 3.87 -10.72
CA TYR A 332 16.61 2.98 -11.05
C TYR A 332 16.10 1.82 -11.93
N ILE A 333 16.75 1.62 -13.08
CA ILE A 333 16.53 0.48 -13.96
C ILE A 333 17.90 -0.20 -14.17
N PRO A 334 18.05 -1.51 -13.90
CA PRO A 334 19.29 -2.24 -14.17
C PRO A 334 19.67 -2.18 -15.65
N SER A 335 20.96 -2.28 -15.95
CA SER A 335 21.42 -2.19 -17.35
C SER A 335 20.85 -3.31 -18.22
N ALA A 336 20.78 -3.11 -19.53
CA ALA A 336 20.30 -4.12 -20.46
C ALA A 336 21.08 -5.45 -20.31
N GLU A 337 22.39 -5.39 -20.10
CA GLU A 337 23.21 -6.60 -19.90
C GLU A 337 22.89 -7.32 -18.59
N GLU A 338 22.51 -6.60 -17.54
CA GLU A 338 22.05 -7.20 -16.28
C GLU A 338 20.67 -7.85 -16.46
N LEU A 339 19.79 -7.23 -17.25
CA LEU A 339 18.48 -7.79 -17.56
C LEU A 339 18.57 -9.01 -18.50
N GLU A 340 19.50 -9.03 -19.45
CA GLU A 340 19.70 -10.12 -20.42
C GLU A 340 20.40 -11.36 -19.83
N ARG A 341 21.43 -11.17 -18.98
CA ARG A 341 22.15 -12.30 -18.34
C ARG A 341 21.21 -13.23 -17.58
N ASP A 342 20.19 -12.67 -16.95
CA ASP A 342 19.23 -13.43 -16.16
C ASP A 342 18.32 -14.32 -17.02
N ASN A 343 18.13 -13.97 -18.31
CA ASN A 343 17.36 -14.80 -19.24
C ASN A 343 18.19 -15.99 -19.75
N SER A 344 19.51 -15.83 -19.92
CA SER A 344 20.38 -16.90 -20.41
C SER A 344 20.68 -17.98 -19.37
N ASP A 345 20.83 -17.61 -18.10
CA ASP A 345 21.25 -18.57 -17.05
C ASP A 345 20.17 -19.61 -16.73
N ASN A 346 18.89 -19.32 -17.00
CA ASN A 346 17.77 -20.24 -16.77
C ASN A 346 17.62 -21.33 -17.85
N GLN A 347 18.26 -21.20 -19.03
CA GLN A 347 18.09 -22.17 -20.14
C GLN A 347 19.10 -23.33 -20.13
N VAL A 348 20.20 -23.24 -19.39
CA VAL A 348 21.37 -24.11 -19.66
C VAL A 348 21.30 -25.51 -19.02
N ASN A 349 20.41 -25.78 -18.05
CA ASN A 349 20.49 -27.02 -17.25
C ASN A 349 19.39 -28.08 -17.49
N THR A 350 18.45 -27.89 -18.41
CA THR A 350 17.30 -28.83 -18.52
C THR A 350 17.53 -30.02 -19.48
N GLU A 351 18.52 -29.98 -20.37
CA GLU A 351 18.59 -30.96 -21.47
C GLU A 351 19.68 -32.05 -21.37
N ASN A 352 20.55 -32.05 -20.35
CA ASN A 352 21.69 -32.99 -20.30
C ASN A 352 21.75 -33.98 -19.12
N GLU A 353 20.75 -34.04 -18.23
CA GLU A 353 20.68 -35.11 -17.22
C GLU A 353 19.80 -36.28 -17.69
N VAL A 354 20.23 -36.92 -18.78
CA VAL A 354 19.73 -38.25 -19.16
C VAL A 354 20.65 -39.30 -18.55
N SER A 355 20.04 -40.11 -17.68
CA SER A 355 20.41 -41.50 -17.36
C SER A 355 21.44 -41.73 -16.24
N GLY A 356 20.91 -41.86 -15.02
CA GLY A 356 21.24 -43.03 -14.20
C GLY A 356 21.45 -42.78 -12.72
N MET A 357 20.37 -42.75 -11.93
CA MET A 357 20.19 -43.53 -10.68
C MET A 357 19.00 -42.94 -9.89
N PRO A 358 18.08 -43.79 -9.39
CA PRO A 358 16.96 -43.36 -8.54
C PRO A 358 17.41 -43.32 -7.07
N ASP A 359 18.20 -42.32 -6.68
CA ASP A 359 18.45 -42.09 -5.25
C ASP A 359 17.45 -41.06 -4.72
N SER A 360 16.42 -41.62 -4.09
CA SER A 360 15.48 -40.98 -3.20
C SER A 360 16.20 -40.22 -2.09
N ASN A 361 16.42 -38.92 -2.30
CA ASN A 361 16.57 -37.94 -1.22
C ASN A 361 16.10 -36.54 -1.67
N GLN A 362 14.81 -36.32 -1.43
CA GLN A 362 14.24 -35.12 -0.82
C GLN A 362 14.69 -33.75 -1.38
N GLY A 363 13.85 -33.21 -2.27
CA GLY A 363 13.29 -31.87 -2.08
C GLY A 363 14.27 -30.72 -1.91
N LEU A 364 15.33 -30.62 -2.72
CA LEU A 364 15.87 -29.31 -3.04
C LEU A 364 14.81 -28.58 -3.87
N GLU A 365 13.92 -27.88 -3.16
CA GLU A 365 13.14 -26.79 -3.71
C GLU A 365 14.07 -25.98 -4.61
N SER A 366 13.76 -25.95 -5.90
CA SER A 366 14.45 -25.17 -6.93
C SER A 366 14.76 -23.79 -6.36
N ILE A 367 16.03 -23.57 -6.02
CA ILE A 367 16.51 -22.41 -5.27
C ILE A 367 16.05 -21.18 -6.05
N GLY A 368 15.14 -20.42 -5.42
CA GLY A 368 14.25 -19.46 -6.05
C GLY A 368 14.86 -18.64 -7.17
N GLY A 369 14.46 -18.97 -8.40
CA GLY A 369 14.72 -18.16 -9.58
C GLY A 369 14.06 -16.78 -9.47
N ARG A 370 14.66 -15.83 -10.19
CA ARG A 370 14.14 -14.47 -10.38
C ARG A 370 12.65 -14.50 -10.80
N PRO A 371 11.85 -13.50 -10.42
CA PRO A 371 10.51 -13.31 -10.98
C PRO A 371 10.59 -13.17 -12.50
N GLN A 372 9.98 -14.11 -13.21
CA GLN A 372 9.78 -14.00 -14.66
C GLN A 372 8.45 -13.28 -14.89
N TYR A 373 8.48 -12.18 -15.64
CA TYR A 373 7.27 -11.49 -16.07
C TYR A 373 6.74 -12.20 -17.31
N THR A 374 5.85 -13.17 -17.10
CA THR A 374 5.32 -14.03 -18.17
C THR A 374 4.25 -13.36 -19.04
N TRP A 375 3.73 -12.20 -18.62
CA TRP A 375 2.72 -11.40 -19.33
C TRP A 375 1.64 -12.25 -20.04
N ASP A 376 1.17 -13.30 -19.39
CA ASP A 376 0.25 -14.30 -19.93
C ASP A 376 -1.08 -14.35 -19.16
N TRP A 377 -1.24 -13.47 -18.18
CA TRP A 377 -2.37 -13.40 -17.29
C TRP A 377 -3.58 -12.74 -17.94
N HIS A 378 -4.76 -13.31 -17.74
CA HIS A 378 -6.01 -12.80 -18.29
C HIS A 378 -6.79 -12.03 -17.22
N LEU A 379 -6.73 -10.69 -17.27
CA LEU A 379 -7.45 -9.80 -16.36
C LEU A 379 -8.57 -9.06 -17.09
N PRO A 380 -9.73 -9.70 -17.28
CA PRO A 380 -10.81 -9.14 -18.08
C PRO A 380 -11.43 -7.89 -17.44
N ASN A 381 -11.29 -7.68 -16.14
CA ASN A 381 -11.86 -6.53 -15.43
C ASN A 381 -10.88 -5.37 -15.26
N LEU A 382 -9.62 -5.52 -15.67
CA LEU A 382 -8.61 -4.48 -15.50
C LEU A 382 -8.98 -3.26 -16.32
N TRP A 383 -9.23 -2.14 -15.65
CA TRP A 383 -9.52 -0.86 -16.28
C TRP A 383 -8.38 0.15 -16.13
N ARG A 384 -7.54 -0.01 -15.10
CA ARG A 384 -6.35 0.82 -14.87
C ARG A 384 -5.09 -0.01 -14.68
N LEU A 385 -4.07 0.32 -15.45
CA LEU A 385 -2.74 -0.26 -15.36
C LEU A 385 -1.69 0.85 -15.19
N GLU A 386 -0.93 0.79 -14.11
CA GLU A 386 0.18 1.71 -13.85
C GLU A 386 1.46 0.90 -13.61
N LEU A 387 2.43 1.04 -14.50
CA LEU A 387 3.73 0.39 -14.36
C LEU A 387 4.81 1.47 -14.41
N ALA A 388 5.81 1.37 -13.54
CA ALA A 388 6.96 2.25 -13.54
C ALA A 388 8.29 1.49 -13.55
N ALA A 389 9.40 2.22 -13.76
CA ALA A 389 10.75 1.72 -13.70
C ALA A 389 10.97 0.46 -14.57
N VAL A 390 11.54 -0.60 -13.98
CA VAL A 390 11.81 -1.89 -14.66
C VAL A 390 10.52 -2.55 -15.17
N PHE A 391 9.38 -2.38 -14.50
CA PHE A 391 8.11 -2.99 -14.91
C PHE A 391 7.59 -2.37 -16.20
N ALA A 392 7.68 -1.04 -16.33
CA ALA A 392 7.37 -0.33 -17.57
C ALA A 392 8.38 -0.69 -18.67
N PHE A 393 9.68 -0.71 -18.34
CA PHE A 393 10.73 -1.03 -19.31
C PHE A 393 10.61 -2.45 -19.89
N GLN A 394 10.17 -3.44 -19.10
CA GLN A 394 9.99 -4.83 -19.54
C GLN A 394 8.58 -5.18 -20.03
N PHE A 395 7.65 -4.23 -20.02
CA PHE A 395 6.24 -4.42 -20.38
C PHE A 395 6.00 -5.00 -21.78
N ASP A 396 5.40 -6.19 -21.94
CA ASP A 396 5.05 -6.69 -23.27
C ASP A 396 3.73 -6.07 -23.79
N PHE A 397 3.79 -5.32 -24.89
CA PHE A 397 2.59 -4.73 -25.48
C PHE A 397 1.63 -5.77 -26.06
N GLN A 398 2.10 -6.97 -26.44
CA GLN A 398 1.24 -8.03 -26.96
C GLN A 398 0.23 -8.50 -25.92
N TRP A 399 0.59 -8.40 -24.65
CA TRP A 399 -0.27 -8.79 -23.54
C TRP A 399 -1.55 -7.94 -23.42
N LEU A 400 -1.56 -6.73 -23.97
CA LEU A 400 -2.75 -5.87 -24.01
C LEU A 400 -3.96 -6.54 -24.69
N GLN A 401 -3.75 -7.54 -25.56
CA GLN A 401 -4.85 -8.30 -26.17
C GLN A 401 -5.74 -9.03 -25.14
N TYR A 402 -5.24 -9.26 -23.93
CA TYR A 402 -5.96 -9.94 -22.85
C TYR A 402 -6.66 -8.97 -21.89
N LEU A 403 -6.74 -7.68 -22.24
CA LEU A 403 -7.29 -6.61 -21.41
C LEU A 403 -8.44 -5.86 -22.10
N PRO A 404 -9.57 -6.53 -22.38
CA PRO A 404 -10.67 -5.95 -23.15
C PRO A 404 -11.31 -4.71 -22.49
N ASN A 405 -11.12 -4.51 -21.18
CA ASN A 405 -11.71 -3.43 -20.40
C ASN A 405 -10.75 -2.29 -20.04
N LEU A 406 -9.51 -2.32 -20.54
CA LEU A 406 -8.50 -1.30 -20.19
C LEU A 406 -8.96 0.09 -20.65
N GLY A 407 -9.05 1.01 -19.70
CA GLY A 407 -9.45 2.40 -19.90
C GLY A 407 -8.32 3.41 -19.71
N ASP A 408 -7.36 3.07 -18.86
CA ASP A 408 -6.26 3.92 -18.41
C ASP A 408 -4.96 3.10 -18.34
N ILE A 409 -3.96 3.48 -19.13
CA ILE A 409 -2.61 2.90 -19.07
C ILE A 409 -1.57 3.98 -18.84
N ARG A 410 -0.68 3.73 -17.87
CA ARG A 410 0.49 4.55 -17.59
C ARG A 410 1.73 3.67 -17.52
N LEU A 411 2.69 3.94 -18.39
CA LEU A 411 4.00 3.29 -18.41
C LEU A 411 5.06 4.38 -18.23
N ASP A 412 5.80 4.32 -17.13
CA ASP A 412 6.82 5.30 -16.78
C ASP A 412 8.19 4.66 -16.61
N MET A 413 9.06 4.82 -17.60
CA MET A 413 10.43 4.29 -17.57
C MET A 413 11.48 5.39 -17.50
N LYS A 414 11.13 6.57 -16.96
CA LYS A 414 12.10 7.64 -16.70
C LYS A 414 13.20 7.11 -15.79
N SER A 415 14.41 6.93 -16.31
CA SER A 415 15.53 6.37 -15.57
C SER A 415 16.56 7.43 -15.22
N PHE A 416 17.06 7.43 -13.98
CA PHE A 416 18.23 8.21 -13.58
C PHE A 416 19.35 7.27 -13.16
N GLN A 417 20.58 7.60 -13.54
CA GLN A 417 21.75 6.82 -13.15
C GLN A 417 22.64 7.66 -12.24
N TYR A 418 22.73 7.23 -10.99
CA TYR A 418 23.48 7.93 -9.94
C TYR A 418 25.00 7.84 -10.11
N TYR A 419 25.50 6.74 -10.69
CA TYR A 419 26.93 6.46 -10.85
C TYR A 419 27.28 6.08 -12.29
N GLY A 420 27.54 7.06 -13.15
CA GLY A 420 28.08 6.79 -14.49
C GLY A 420 27.68 7.80 -15.56
N PRO A 421 28.21 7.65 -16.79
CA PRO A 421 27.64 8.34 -17.95
C PRO A 421 26.16 7.96 -18.05
N SER A 422 25.28 8.94 -18.17
CA SER A 422 23.82 8.76 -18.22
C SER A 422 23.43 7.67 -19.22
N VAL A 423 23.20 6.44 -18.74
CA VAL A 423 22.60 5.38 -19.53
C VAL A 423 21.11 5.67 -19.54
N THR A 424 20.66 6.22 -20.66
CA THR A 424 19.25 6.44 -20.87
C THR A 424 18.63 5.15 -21.39
N HIS A 425 17.70 4.57 -20.63
CA HIS A 425 16.97 3.39 -21.05
C HIS A 425 16.01 3.77 -22.18
N GLU A 426 16.30 3.28 -23.37
CA GLU A 426 15.51 3.51 -24.58
C GLU A 426 14.74 2.24 -24.91
N ARG A 427 13.46 2.39 -25.28
CA ARG A 427 12.67 1.28 -25.79
C ARG A 427 12.03 1.61 -27.13
N ARG A 428 12.38 0.82 -28.15
CA ARG A 428 11.80 0.92 -29.48
C ARG A 428 10.57 0.02 -29.58
N ILE A 429 9.43 0.62 -29.91
CA ILE A 429 8.17 -0.08 -30.18
C ILE A 429 7.96 -0.16 -31.69
N THR A 430 7.72 -1.37 -32.16
CA THR A 430 7.52 -1.74 -33.57
C THR A 430 6.11 -2.27 -33.79
N LEU A 431 5.73 -2.50 -35.06
CA LEU A 431 4.43 -3.09 -35.38
C LEU A 431 4.26 -4.50 -34.81
N LYS A 432 5.35 -5.24 -34.57
CA LYS A 432 5.29 -6.58 -33.99
C LYS A 432 4.77 -6.56 -32.56
N ASP A 433 5.14 -5.53 -31.80
CA ASP A 433 4.77 -5.38 -30.39
C ASP A 433 3.26 -5.13 -30.20
N ILE A 434 2.58 -4.63 -31.23
CA ILE A 434 1.13 -4.32 -31.21
C ILE A 434 0.28 -5.25 -32.11
N SER A 435 0.90 -6.28 -32.70
CA SER A 435 0.23 -7.26 -33.56
C SER A 435 -0.32 -8.45 -32.75
N ARG A 436 -1.42 -9.07 -33.21
CA ARG A 436 -1.98 -10.29 -32.61
C ARG A 436 -1.19 -11.52 -33.06
N GLY A 437 -0.19 -11.90 -32.28
CA GLY A 437 0.53 -13.17 -32.42
C GLY A 437 1.61 -13.23 -33.51
N GLN A 438 2.36 -14.34 -33.55
CA GLN A 438 3.54 -14.53 -34.41
C GLN A 438 3.23 -14.89 -35.88
N GLN A 439 1.96 -14.88 -36.31
CA GLN A 439 1.57 -15.37 -37.65
C GLN A 439 1.82 -14.39 -38.81
N LEU A 440 2.67 -13.38 -38.64
CA LEU A 440 3.06 -12.48 -39.73
C LEU A 440 3.93 -13.16 -40.83
N HIS A 441 4.26 -14.45 -40.71
CA HIS A 441 5.24 -15.10 -41.59
C HIS A 441 4.72 -16.09 -42.63
N GLN A 442 3.41 -16.28 -42.82
CA GLN A 442 2.90 -17.22 -43.83
C GLN A 442 1.63 -16.74 -44.57
N GLN A 443 1.55 -15.46 -44.96
CA GLN A 443 0.60 -15.08 -46.02
C GLN A 443 1.22 -15.45 -47.38
N ASP A 444 1.06 -16.72 -47.74
CA ASP A 444 1.09 -17.19 -49.12
C ASP A 444 -0.06 -16.51 -49.91
N GLU A 445 0.17 -16.31 -51.21
CA GLU A 445 -0.49 -15.38 -52.16
C GLU A 445 -2.02 -15.50 -52.37
N ASP A 446 -2.78 -16.19 -51.52
CA ASP A 446 -4.18 -16.54 -51.78
C ASP A 446 -5.19 -15.53 -51.19
N GLY A 447 -5.19 -14.32 -51.75
CA GLY A 447 -6.37 -13.50 -52.08
C GLY A 447 -7.49 -13.16 -51.08
N SER A 448 -7.48 -13.57 -49.81
CA SER A 448 -8.51 -13.15 -48.85
C SER A 448 -8.14 -11.80 -48.23
N GLU A 449 -8.94 -10.77 -48.50
CA GLU A 449 -8.89 -9.47 -47.80
C GLU A 449 -9.22 -9.64 -46.31
N GLU A 450 -8.28 -10.16 -45.51
CA GLU A 450 -8.36 -10.01 -44.06
C GLU A 450 -8.30 -8.51 -43.73
N THR A 451 -9.34 -8.03 -43.06
CA THR A 451 -9.39 -6.65 -42.63
C THR A 451 -8.23 -6.36 -41.69
N LEU A 452 -7.43 -5.32 -42.00
CA LEU A 452 -6.27 -4.88 -41.19
C LEU A 452 -6.59 -4.75 -39.68
N SER A 453 -7.86 -4.53 -39.31
CA SER A 453 -8.34 -4.51 -37.93
C SER A 453 -8.15 -5.80 -37.15
N ASP A 454 -8.09 -6.96 -37.82
CA ASP A 454 -7.96 -8.25 -37.16
C ASP A 454 -6.51 -8.60 -36.83
N GLN A 455 -5.56 -7.93 -37.48
CA GLN A 455 -4.12 -8.15 -37.30
C GLN A 455 -3.56 -7.46 -36.05
N PHE A 456 -4.24 -6.46 -35.50
CA PHE A 456 -3.75 -5.64 -34.40
C PHE A 456 -4.58 -5.79 -33.12
N ILE A 457 -3.91 -5.60 -31.98
CA ILE A 457 -4.57 -5.55 -30.67
C ILE A 457 -5.69 -4.50 -30.70
N SER A 458 -6.83 -4.78 -30.05
CA SER A 458 -7.93 -3.82 -29.98
C SER A 458 -8.28 -3.54 -28.52
N LEU A 459 -8.22 -2.26 -28.16
CA LEU A 459 -8.52 -1.68 -26.86
C LEU A 459 -9.58 -0.57 -27.02
N PRO A 460 -10.82 -0.93 -27.35
CA PRO A 460 -11.87 0.05 -27.66
C PRO A 460 -12.26 0.92 -26.47
N LYS A 461 -11.91 0.54 -25.23
CA LYS A 461 -12.22 1.30 -24.02
C LYS A 461 -11.11 2.22 -23.56
N LEU A 462 -9.92 2.13 -24.18
CA LEU A 462 -8.77 2.92 -23.77
C LEU A 462 -9.00 4.39 -24.13
N THR A 463 -9.01 5.24 -23.10
CA THR A 463 -9.19 6.70 -23.24
C THR A 463 -7.92 7.47 -22.88
N LYS A 464 -7.08 6.89 -22.01
CA LYS A 464 -5.84 7.48 -21.50
C LYS A 464 -4.64 6.58 -21.75
N MET A 465 -3.55 7.16 -22.26
CA MET A 465 -2.29 6.46 -22.49
C MET A 465 -1.11 7.39 -22.20
N TYR A 466 -0.44 7.15 -21.07
CA TYR A 466 0.73 7.91 -20.64
C TYR A 466 1.99 7.07 -20.83
N LEU A 467 2.96 7.63 -21.57
CA LEU A 467 4.24 7.00 -21.86
C LEU A 467 5.37 7.94 -21.43
N ASP A 468 5.78 7.82 -20.18
CA ASP A 468 6.85 8.62 -19.60
C ASP A 468 8.21 7.92 -19.83
N GLY A 469 9.21 8.66 -20.34
CA GLY A 469 10.56 8.14 -20.63
C GLY A 469 10.94 8.13 -22.11
N GLN A 470 12.01 7.42 -22.48
CA GLN A 470 12.53 7.38 -23.85
C GLN A 470 11.87 6.29 -24.72
N TRP A 471 10.60 6.47 -25.01
CA TRP A 471 9.84 5.59 -25.90
C TRP A 471 10.00 6.00 -27.37
N ASN A 472 10.55 5.11 -28.19
CA ASN A 472 10.78 5.36 -29.61
C ASN A 472 9.79 4.59 -30.48
N PHE A 473 9.00 5.31 -31.26
CA PHE A 473 7.98 4.75 -32.15
C PHE A 473 8.32 5.01 -33.61
N GLU A 474 8.04 4.01 -34.46
CA GLU A 474 7.90 4.27 -35.88
C GLU A 474 6.57 5.00 -36.15
N GLU A 475 6.55 5.88 -37.14
CA GLU A 475 5.36 6.65 -37.52
C GLU A 475 4.13 5.75 -37.72
N LYS A 476 4.31 4.63 -38.42
CA LYS A 476 3.26 3.63 -38.66
C LYS A 476 2.69 3.01 -37.38
N VAL A 477 3.49 2.88 -36.32
CA VAL A 477 3.04 2.32 -35.03
C VAL A 477 2.09 3.30 -34.37
N VAL A 478 2.42 4.60 -34.35
CA VAL A 478 1.55 5.64 -33.78
C VAL A 478 0.23 5.73 -34.55
N GLU A 479 0.29 5.70 -35.89
CA GLU A 479 -0.90 5.66 -36.74
C GLU A 479 -1.78 4.45 -36.43
N THR A 480 -1.16 3.28 -36.26
CA THR A 480 -1.87 2.03 -35.94
C THR A 480 -2.50 2.07 -34.56
N ILE A 481 -1.79 2.59 -33.56
CA ILE A 481 -2.31 2.77 -32.20
C ILE A 481 -3.55 3.68 -32.23
N CYS A 482 -3.44 4.85 -32.86
CA CYS A 482 -4.53 5.83 -32.89
C CYS A 482 -5.73 5.40 -33.74
N SER A 483 -5.51 4.64 -34.82
CA SER A 483 -6.56 4.32 -35.79
C SER A 483 -7.27 3.00 -35.50
N PHE A 484 -6.53 1.99 -35.04
CA PHE A 484 -7.04 0.62 -34.92
C PHE A 484 -7.01 0.10 -33.49
N MET A 485 -5.91 0.30 -32.78
CA MET A 485 -5.75 -0.26 -31.43
C MET A 485 -6.63 0.46 -30.41
N ALA A 486 -6.55 1.79 -30.34
CA ALA A 486 -7.21 2.58 -29.32
C ALA A 486 -7.88 3.83 -29.94
N PRO A 487 -8.95 3.64 -30.73
CA PRO A 487 -9.60 4.72 -31.49
C PRO A 487 -10.26 5.81 -30.63
N ASN A 488 -10.43 5.55 -29.32
CA ASN A 488 -11.06 6.43 -28.35
C ASN A 488 -10.08 7.24 -27.49
N LEU A 489 -8.76 7.17 -27.77
CA LEU A 489 -7.78 8.01 -27.09
C LEU A 489 -8.13 9.50 -27.26
N GLU A 490 -8.30 10.20 -26.15
CA GLU A 490 -8.68 11.62 -26.16
C GLU A 490 -7.52 12.50 -26.65
N LYS A 491 -7.84 13.53 -27.44
CA LYS A 491 -6.87 14.53 -27.91
C LYS A 491 -6.25 15.24 -26.69
N GLY A 492 -4.97 15.00 -26.43
CA GLY A 492 -4.25 15.61 -25.30
C GLY A 492 -3.86 14.65 -24.19
N GLN A 493 -4.31 13.40 -24.22
CA GLN A 493 -3.97 12.38 -23.22
C GLN A 493 -2.97 11.34 -23.75
N PHE A 494 -2.33 11.64 -24.88
CA PHE A 494 -1.14 10.96 -25.37
C PHE A 494 0.07 11.81 -24.96
N GLY A 495 0.50 11.66 -23.71
CA GLY A 495 1.67 12.36 -23.18
C GLY A 495 2.93 11.77 -23.81
N MET A 496 3.52 12.48 -24.76
CA MET A 496 4.79 12.13 -25.38
C MET A 496 5.71 13.35 -25.28
N ASP A 497 6.37 13.51 -24.14
CA ASP A 497 7.53 14.43 -24.02
C ASP A 497 8.64 14.05 -25.04
N THR A 498 8.63 12.82 -25.55
CA THR A 498 9.67 12.22 -26.42
C THR A 498 9.66 12.71 -27.88
N LEU A 499 8.53 13.20 -28.40
CA LEU A 499 8.45 13.61 -29.83
C LEU A 499 9.19 14.90 -30.15
N ALA A 500 9.56 15.71 -29.15
CA ALA A 500 10.36 16.92 -29.36
C ALA A 500 11.79 16.62 -29.89
N ARG A 501 12.26 15.37 -29.81
CA ARG A 501 13.61 14.95 -30.26
C ARG A 501 13.65 14.19 -31.59
N VAL A 502 12.51 13.73 -32.11
CA VAL A 502 12.47 13.10 -33.45
C VAL A 502 12.53 14.22 -34.48
N GLY A 503 13.72 14.44 -35.05
CA GLY A 503 14.02 15.55 -35.94
C GLY A 503 12.98 15.73 -37.06
N ARG A 504 12.46 16.96 -37.16
CA ARG A 504 11.55 17.46 -38.21
C ARG A 504 10.41 16.50 -38.58
N VAL A 505 9.39 16.48 -37.74
CA VAL A 505 8.05 16.07 -38.21
C VAL A 505 7.54 17.16 -39.17
N PRO A 506 7.26 16.85 -40.46
CA PRO A 506 6.60 17.78 -41.36
C PRO A 506 5.18 18.01 -40.84
N GLU A 507 4.76 19.28 -40.76
CA GLU A 507 3.40 19.77 -40.47
C GLU A 507 2.33 18.67 -40.21
N GLN A 508 2.17 18.34 -38.92
CA GLN A 508 1.32 17.28 -38.39
C GLN A 508 -0.19 17.64 -38.39
N GLU A 509 -0.68 18.33 -39.43
CA GLU A 509 -2.09 18.72 -39.57
C GLU A 509 -2.97 17.70 -40.30
N LYS A 510 -2.41 16.64 -40.90
CA LYS A 510 -3.14 15.83 -41.89
C LYS A 510 -3.65 14.45 -41.46
N TYR A 511 -3.25 13.93 -40.30
CA TYR A 511 -3.59 12.55 -39.97
C TYR A 511 -4.74 12.51 -38.94
N CYS A 512 -5.81 11.80 -39.30
CA CYS A 512 -7.06 11.55 -38.55
C CYS A 512 -8.20 12.59 -38.57
N GLY A 513 -8.10 13.74 -39.26
CA GLY A 513 -9.13 14.80 -39.15
C GLY A 513 -9.35 15.30 -37.71
N LYS A 514 -8.41 14.94 -36.82
CA LYS A 514 -8.46 15.11 -35.39
C LYS A 514 -7.07 15.63 -34.96
N LYS A 515 -6.96 16.93 -34.71
CA LYS A 515 -5.75 17.59 -34.17
C LYS A 515 -5.27 16.88 -32.90
N LEU A 516 -4.14 16.20 -32.95
CA LEU A 516 -3.44 15.67 -31.78
C LEU A 516 -2.68 16.82 -31.12
N VAL A 517 -2.88 17.01 -29.82
CA VAL A 517 -2.13 17.99 -29.03
C VAL A 517 -1.21 17.19 -28.13
N PHE A 518 0.09 17.35 -28.30
CA PHE A 518 1.10 16.79 -27.42
C PHE A 518 1.37 17.82 -26.33
N PHE A 519 1.14 17.45 -25.08
CA PHE A 519 1.58 18.26 -23.95
C PHE A 519 2.97 17.78 -23.59
N SER A 520 3.92 18.70 -23.66
CA SER A 520 5.17 18.51 -22.94
C SER A 520 5.02 19.07 -21.54
N HIS A 521 5.43 18.29 -20.53
CA HIS A 521 5.49 18.73 -19.14
C HIS A 521 6.84 19.35 -18.77
N ASP A 522 7.59 19.87 -19.75
CA ASP A 522 8.67 20.81 -19.47
C ASP A 522 8.07 22.12 -18.94
N LYS A 523 8.14 22.29 -17.61
CA LYS A 523 7.85 23.57 -16.95
C LYS A 523 8.85 24.62 -17.46
N GLY A 524 8.32 25.70 -18.02
CA GLY A 524 9.04 26.97 -18.17
C GLY A 524 9.21 27.71 -16.85
#